data_AF-A0A1E5V1F7-F1
#
_entry.id   AF-A0A1E5V1F7-F1
#
_cell.length_a   1.000
_cell.length_b   1.000
_cell.length_c   1.000
_cell.angle_alpha   90.00
_cell.angle_beta   90.00
_cell.angle_gamma   90.00
#
_symmetry.space_group_name_H-M   'P 1'
#
loop_
_entity.id
_entity.type
_entity.pdbx_description
1 polymer ?
#
loop_
_entity_poly.entity_id
_entity_poly.type
_entity_poly.pdbx_seq_one_letter_code
_entity_poly.pdbx_strand_id
1 'polypeptide(L)'
;MSRVSSSSDGGLGWPRYGPVPLTHCLECPHLEPLVRLRCKRSEHGNYGQEFVKCESKPRAGKVRPLRGDVLKHCKIFMWMDDYIAKLQSDGMMKGAELIGTQEETMVGDEQAGTSRAYMIENWDIVVAKLKKMNGNLSKVIELKKQENYIVGAFFASLIFIGLMLLFK
;
A
#
# COMPACT_ATOMS: atom_id res chain seq x y z
N MET A 1 40.85 -1.82 32.73
CA MET A 1 39.86 -2.62 31.99
C MET A 1 38.64 -1.74 31.74
N SER A 2 38.64 -1.00 30.64
CA SER A 2 37.53 -0.10 30.29
C SER A 2 36.47 -0.93 29.57
N ARG A 3 35.27 -1.02 30.16
CA ARG A 3 34.11 -1.61 29.48
C ARG A 3 33.79 -0.76 28.26
N VAL A 4 34.06 -1.29 27.07
CA VAL A 4 33.40 -0.84 25.86
C VAL A 4 31.96 -1.33 25.97
N SER A 5 31.06 -0.43 26.39
CA SER A 5 29.63 -0.65 26.18
C SER A 5 29.36 -0.49 24.69
N SER A 6 29.52 -1.59 23.96
CA SER A 6 29.00 -1.72 22.61
C SER A 6 27.48 -1.82 22.71
N SER A 7 26.76 -0.70 22.56
CA SER A 7 25.34 -0.76 22.25
C SER A 7 25.21 -1.08 20.77
N SER A 8 25.28 -2.38 20.45
CA SER A 8 24.77 -2.88 19.18
C SER A 8 23.25 -2.78 19.21
N ASP A 9 22.72 -1.57 19.01
CA ASP A 9 21.31 -1.39 18.66
C ASP A 9 21.19 -1.75 17.17
N GLY A 10 21.26 -3.05 16.90
CA GLY A 10 21.03 -3.66 15.59
C GLY A 10 19.55 -3.67 15.22
N GLY A 11 18.80 -2.65 15.63
CA GLY A 11 17.42 -2.44 15.20
C GLY A 11 17.43 -1.86 13.80
N LEU A 12 17.01 -2.65 12.81
CA LEU A 12 16.67 -2.15 11.47
C LEU A 12 15.62 -1.04 11.62
N GLY A 13 16.06 0.21 11.69
CA GLY A 13 15.18 1.36 11.79
C GLY A 13 14.28 1.48 10.55
N TRP A 14 13.13 2.13 10.71
CA TRP A 14 12.23 2.39 9.58
C TRP A 14 12.97 3.08 8.43
N PRO A 15 12.67 2.72 7.16
CA PRO A 15 13.28 3.36 6.00
C PRO A 15 13.12 4.89 6.06
N ARG A 16 14.17 5.60 5.65
CA ARG A 16 14.12 7.05 5.47
C ARG A 16 13.94 7.34 4.00
N TYR A 17 12.79 7.88 3.63
CA TYR A 17 12.52 8.23 2.24
C TYR A 17 13.15 9.59 1.91
N GLY A 18 13.65 9.75 0.69
CA GLY A 18 14.13 11.04 0.17
C GLY A 18 12.98 12.02 -0.08
N PRO A 19 13.20 13.05 -0.92
CA PRO A 19 12.13 13.88 -1.44
C PRO A 19 11.10 13.01 -2.19
N VAL A 20 9.85 13.04 -1.75
CA VAL A 20 8.72 12.33 -2.38
C VAL A 20 7.65 13.37 -2.73
N PRO A 21 7.15 13.41 -3.98
CA PRO A 21 6.10 14.34 -4.37
C PRO A 21 4.86 14.16 -3.48
N LEU A 22 4.37 15.25 -2.88
CA LEU A 22 3.14 15.24 -2.09
C LEU A 22 2.00 15.78 -2.95
N THR A 23 1.13 14.88 -3.39
CA THR A 23 -0.06 15.16 -4.20
C THR A 23 -1.21 15.69 -3.34
N HIS A 24 -2.16 16.37 -3.98
CA HIS A 24 -3.40 16.76 -3.31
C HIS A 24 -4.25 15.53 -2.98
N CYS A 25 -5.13 15.66 -1.99
CA CYS A 25 -6.01 14.60 -1.58
C CYS A 25 -7.12 14.37 -2.61
N LEU A 26 -7.24 13.16 -3.15
CA LEU A 26 -8.28 12.81 -4.13
C LEU A 26 -9.68 12.61 -3.51
N GLU A 27 -9.76 12.46 -2.19
CA GLU A 27 -11.01 12.21 -1.47
C GLU A 27 -11.69 13.49 -0.96
N CYS A 28 -11.05 14.66 -1.09
CA CYS A 28 -11.64 15.91 -0.66
C CYS A 28 -11.32 17.04 -1.66
N PRO A 29 -12.16 18.10 -1.74
CA PRO A 29 -12.00 19.18 -2.71
C PRO A 29 -10.82 20.12 -2.38
N HIS A 30 -10.03 19.80 -1.37
CA HIS A 30 -8.88 20.59 -0.97
C HIS A 30 -7.73 20.36 -1.95
N LEU A 31 -7.21 21.48 -2.46
CA LEU A 31 -6.07 21.48 -3.38
C LEU A 31 -4.74 21.46 -2.63
N GLU A 32 -4.75 21.62 -1.31
CA GLU A 32 -3.55 21.50 -0.50
C GLU A 32 -2.98 20.07 -0.59
N PRO A 33 -1.64 19.94 -0.72
CA PRO A 33 -0.99 18.64 -0.76
C PRO A 33 -1.15 17.90 0.57
N LEU A 34 -1.04 16.58 0.52
CA LEU A 34 -0.90 15.75 1.71
C LEU A 34 0.32 16.17 2.52
N VAL A 35 0.26 16.00 3.84
CA VAL A 35 1.37 16.31 4.74
C VAL A 35 2.10 15.03 5.10
N ARG A 36 3.43 15.02 4.95
CA ARG A 36 4.30 13.94 5.43
C ARG A 36 4.61 14.16 6.89
N LEU A 37 4.36 13.14 7.70
CA LEU A 37 4.52 13.16 9.15
C LEU A 37 5.34 11.94 9.60
N ARG A 38 5.94 12.05 10.78
CA ARG A 38 6.68 10.97 11.43
C ARG A 38 5.97 10.59 12.72
N CYS A 39 5.75 9.30 12.92
CA CYS A 39 5.18 8.79 14.15
C CYS A 39 6.16 9.04 15.31
N LYS A 40 5.69 9.75 16.33
CA LYS A 40 6.45 10.07 17.54
C LYS A 40 6.12 9.14 18.71
N ARG A 41 5.09 8.30 18.55
CA ARG A 41 4.67 7.36 19.59
C ARG A 41 5.37 6.02 19.37
N SER A 42 5.82 5.41 20.45
CA SER A 42 6.41 4.06 20.45
C SER A 42 5.38 2.94 20.56
N GLU A 43 4.10 3.30 20.66
CA GLU A 43 3.00 2.36 20.62
C GLU A 43 3.09 1.52 19.34
N HIS A 44 3.07 0.19 19.51
CA HIS A 44 3.10 -0.80 18.42
C HIS A 44 4.39 -0.83 17.58
N GLY A 45 5.51 -0.25 18.04
CA GLY A 45 6.79 -0.31 17.32
C GLY A 45 6.91 0.64 16.12
N ASN A 46 5.93 1.52 15.91
CA ASN A 46 5.91 2.43 14.77
C ASN A 46 6.73 3.72 15.01
N TYR A 47 7.53 3.78 16.08
CA TYR A 47 8.31 4.98 16.40
C TYR A 47 9.27 5.31 15.27
N GLY A 48 9.17 6.52 14.72
CA GLY A 48 10.02 6.97 13.63
C GLY A 48 9.54 6.59 12.24
N GLN A 49 8.48 5.77 12.12
CA GLN A 49 7.86 5.44 10.83
C GLN A 49 7.15 6.66 10.24
N GLU A 50 7.25 6.82 8.93
CA GLU A 50 6.70 7.97 8.22
C GLU A 50 5.42 7.63 7.48
N PHE A 51 4.49 8.59 7.44
CA PHE A 51 3.20 8.45 6.79
C PHE A 51 2.75 9.77 6.16
N VAL A 52 1.81 9.70 5.23
CA VAL A 52 1.10 10.88 4.69
C VAL A 52 -0.30 10.96 5.25
N LYS A 53 -0.77 12.17 5.50
CA LYS A 53 -2.13 12.43 5.98
C LYS A 53 -2.71 13.67 5.31
N CYS A 54 -4.02 13.65 5.07
CA CYS A 54 -4.75 14.86 4.71
C CYS A 54 -5.09 15.67 5.98
N GLU A 55 -4.71 16.94 6.01
CA GLU A 55 -5.02 17.86 7.13
C GLU A 55 -6.15 18.85 6.78
N SER A 56 -6.94 18.55 5.75
CA SER A 56 -8.05 19.42 5.36
C SER A 56 -9.04 19.62 6.51
N LYS A 57 -9.28 20.89 6.83
CA LYS A 57 -10.25 21.28 7.85
C LYS A 57 -11.67 21.24 7.26
N PRO A 58 -12.66 20.75 8.02
CA PRO A 58 -14.05 20.82 7.59
C PRO A 58 -14.45 22.28 7.34
N ARG A 59 -14.86 22.62 6.11
CA ARG A 59 -15.36 23.96 5.80
C ARG A 59 -16.76 24.11 6.39
N ALA A 60 -16.90 24.93 7.42
CA ALA A 60 -18.20 25.34 7.94
C ALA A 60 -18.84 26.35 6.96
N GLY A 61 -19.76 25.85 6.12
CA GLY A 61 -20.75 26.68 5.42
C GLY A 61 -20.42 27.14 3.99
N LYS A 62 -21.47 27.08 3.15
CA LYS A 62 -21.68 27.72 1.84
C LYS A 62 -20.76 27.35 0.67
N VAL A 63 -20.51 26.06 0.44
CA VAL A 63 -20.39 25.58 -0.94
C VAL A 63 -21.15 24.26 -1.00
N ARG A 64 -22.23 24.20 -1.77
CA ARG A 64 -22.89 22.92 -2.08
C ARG A 64 -21.90 22.13 -2.93
N PRO A 65 -21.30 21.04 -2.44
CA PRO A 65 -20.50 20.19 -3.31
C PRO A 65 -21.47 19.46 -4.25
N LEU A 66 -21.01 19.13 -5.46
CA LEU A 66 -21.78 18.33 -6.43
C LEU A 66 -22.23 16.97 -5.87
N ARG A 67 -21.64 16.52 -4.75
CA ARG A 67 -22.18 15.51 -3.82
C ARG A 67 -22.42 16.17 -2.47
N GLY A 68 -23.67 16.20 -2.02
CA GLY A 68 -24.16 16.98 -0.88
C GLY A 68 -23.68 16.57 0.51
N ASP A 69 -22.39 16.28 0.69
CA ASP A 69 -21.84 15.93 1.99
C ASP A 69 -21.18 17.16 2.63
N VAL A 70 -21.70 17.57 3.79
CA VAL A 70 -20.98 18.43 4.74
C VAL A 70 -19.59 17.85 4.89
N LEU A 71 -18.54 18.62 4.55
CA LEU A 71 -17.14 18.17 4.57
C LEU A 71 -16.80 17.70 5.99
N LYS A 72 -16.97 16.40 6.26
CA LYS A 72 -16.41 15.74 7.43
C LYS A 72 -14.89 15.82 7.29
N HIS A 73 -14.18 15.91 8.41
CA HIS A 73 -12.71 15.91 8.39
C HIS A 73 -12.21 14.74 7.55
N CYS A 74 -11.33 15.01 6.58
CA CYS A 74 -10.80 13.98 5.71
C CYS A 74 -9.97 12.99 6.54
N LYS A 75 -10.17 11.69 6.32
CA LYS A 75 -9.52 10.61 7.07
C LYS A 75 -8.39 9.93 6.32
N ILE A 76 -7.97 10.50 5.19
CA ILE A 76 -6.86 9.95 4.41
C ILE A 76 -5.61 9.85 5.28
N PHE A 77 -5.12 8.63 5.39
CA PHE A 77 -3.89 8.22 6.04
C PHE A 77 -3.29 7.10 5.20
N MET A 78 -1.98 7.16 4.96
CA MET A 78 -1.28 6.10 4.25
C MET A 78 0.18 6.04 4.69
N TRP A 79 0.72 4.84 4.88
CA TRP A 79 2.15 4.69 5.14
C TRP A 79 2.96 5.14 3.92
N MET A 80 4.20 5.59 4.13
CA MET A 80 5.03 6.09 3.02
C MET A 80 5.30 5.02 1.96
N ASP A 81 5.47 3.74 2.34
CA ASP A 81 5.63 2.63 1.39
C ASP A 81 4.42 2.51 0.45
N ASP A 82 3.23 2.50 1.03
CA ASP A 82 1.97 2.41 0.28
C ASP A 82 1.76 3.65 -0.60
N TYR A 83 2.15 4.82 -0.11
CA TYR A 83 2.06 6.07 -0.86
C TYR A 83 2.99 6.11 -2.06
N ILE A 84 4.24 5.69 -1.90
CA ILE A 84 5.20 5.61 -3.00
C ILE A 84 4.74 4.57 -4.02
N ALA A 85 4.27 3.39 -3.58
CA ALA A 85 3.73 2.37 -4.47
C ALA A 85 2.55 2.91 -5.30
N LYS A 86 1.65 3.68 -4.67
CA LYS A 86 0.54 4.34 -5.37
C LYS A 86 1.02 5.40 -6.36
N LEU A 87 1.99 6.24 -5.99
CA LEU A 87 2.54 7.24 -6.92
C LEU A 87 3.21 6.59 -8.14
N GLN A 88 3.87 5.45 -7.94
CA GLN A 88 4.47 4.66 -9.02
C GLN A 88 3.38 4.08 -9.94
N SER A 89 2.30 3.51 -9.38
CA SER A 89 1.19 3.00 -10.19
C SER A 89 0.45 4.09 -10.96
N ASP A 90 0.33 5.29 -10.36
CA ASP A 90 -0.34 6.43 -10.96
C ASP A 90 0.55 7.16 -11.99
N GLY A 91 1.80 6.72 -12.20
CA GLY A 91 2.77 7.35 -13.11
C GLY A 91 3.22 8.75 -12.68
N MET A 92 3.01 9.09 -11.40
CA MET A 92 3.30 10.41 -10.83
C MET A 92 4.73 10.53 -10.30
N MET A 93 5.46 9.41 -10.23
CA MET A 93 6.91 9.39 -10.00
C MET A 93 7.65 9.60 -11.33
N LYS A 94 7.90 10.86 -11.69
CA LYS A 94 8.91 11.20 -12.71
C LYS A 94 10.18 11.71 -12.01
N GLY A 95 11.25 10.92 -12.06
CA GLY A 95 12.62 11.38 -11.81
C GLY A 95 12.90 11.98 -10.43
N ALA A 96 12.84 11.17 -9.38
CA ALA A 96 13.76 11.36 -8.25
C ALA A 96 14.98 10.48 -8.57
N GLU A 97 15.87 11.01 -9.40
CA GLU A 97 17.25 10.55 -9.45
C GLU A 97 17.76 10.54 -8.01
N LEU A 98 18.19 9.35 -7.56
CA LEU A 98 18.75 9.11 -6.24
C LEU A 98 19.89 10.10 -6.01
N ILE A 99 19.62 11.24 -5.37
CA ILE A 99 20.66 12.05 -4.74
C ILE A 99 21.08 11.27 -3.49
N GLY A 100 21.95 10.31 -3.76
CA GLY A 100 22.66 9.46 -2.82
C GLY A 100 23.95 8.97 -3.47
N THR A 101 24.55 9.77 -4.36
CA THR A 101 25.91 9.57 -4.83
C THR A 101 26.65 10.87 -4.57
N GLN A 102 27.22 10.95 -3.36
CA GLN A 102 28.32 11.86 -3.09
C GLN A 102 29.45 11.45 -4.04
N GLU A 103 29.76 12.33 -4.99
CA GLU A 103 31.03 12.27 -5.72
C GLU A 103 32.16 12.39 -4.71
N GLU A 104 32.79 11.27 -4.39
CA GLU A 104 34.21 11.25 -4.08
C GLU A 104 34.89 10.42 -5.17
N THR A 105 35.47 11.16 -6.12
CA THR A 105 36.77 10.90 -6.74
C THR A 105 37.18 9.44 -6.99
N MET A 106 37.29 9.15 -8.29
CA MET A 106 38.34 8.35 -8.93
C MET A 106 38.28 6.80 -8.87
N VAL A 107 38.23 6.24 -10.09
CA VAL A 107 38.76 4.93 -10.56
C VAL A 107 37.81 3.73 -10.53
N GLY A 108 37.54 3.19 -11.73
CA GLY A 108 37.33 1.76 -11.97
C GLY A 108 35.98 1.35 -12.57
N ASP A 109 35.93 1.27 -13.90
CA ASP A 109 34.95 0.48 -14.66
C ASP A 109 34.94 -0.97 -14.16
N GLU A 110 33.79 -1.49 -13.67
CA GLU A 110 33.41 -2.93 -13.64
C GLU A 110 32.09 -3.22 -12.89
N GLN A 111 31.45 -2.24 -12.22
CA GLN A 111 30.31 -2.52 -11.31
C GLN A 111 28.90 -2.36 -11.92
N ALA A 112 28.78 -1.82 -13.14
CA ALA A 112 27.47 -1.58 -13.79
C ALA A 112 26.79 -2.88 -14.29
N GLY A 113 27.54 -3.95 -14.55
CA GLY A 113 27.00 -5.24 -14.99
C GLY A 113 26.27 -6.01 -13.88
N THR A 114 26.80 -5.96 -12.65
CA THR A 114 26.32 -6.76 -11.52
C THR A 114 24.98 -6.24 -10.97
N SER A 115 24.79 -4.92 -10.90
CA SER A 115 23.54 -4.30 -10.44
C SER A 115 22.37 -4.59 -11.40
N ARG A 116 22.64 -4.60 -12.70
CA ARG A 116 21.63 -4.86 -13.74
C ARG A 116 21.19 -6.32 -13.76
N ALA A 117 22.14 -7.25 -13.59
CA ALA A 117 21.84 -8.68 -13.49
C ALA A 117 21.02 -9.02 -12.23
N TYR A 118 21.37 -8.43 -11.08
CA TYR A 118 20.64 -8.61 -9.82
C TYR A 118 19.19 -8.10 -9.87
N MET A 119 18.95 -6.97 -10.53
CA MET A 119 17.60 -6.43 -10.73
C MET A 119 16.73 -7.29 -11.66
N ILE A 120 17.32 -7.86 -12.72
CA ILE A 120 16.61 -8.74 -13.67
C ILE A 120 16.23 -10.06 -12.98
N GLU A 121 17.15 -10.68 -12.23
CA GLU A 121 16.89 -11.93 -11.51
C GLU A 121 15.79 -11.77 -10.45
N ASN A 122 15.78 -10.66 -9.72
CA ASN A 122 14.74 -10.39 -8.73
C ASN A 122 13.36 -10.14 -9.38
N TRP A 123 13.32 -9.55 -10.59
CA TRP A 123 12.08 -9.34 -11.33
C TRP A 123 11.45 -10.66 -11.79
N ASP A 124 12.25 -11.59 -12.30
CA ASP A 124 11.76 -12.91 -12.73
C ASP A 124 11.16 -13.70 -11.55
N ILE A 125 11.76 -13.60 -10.35
CA ILE A 125 11.22 -14.18 -9.12
C ILE A 125 9.84 -13.59 -8.77
N VAL A 126 9.68 -12.28 -8.91
CA VAL A 126 8.41 -11.58 -8.65
C VAL A 126 7.35 -12.01 -9.66
N VAL A 127 7.70 -12.06 -10.96
CA VAL A 127 6.80 -12.50 -12.03
C VAL A 127 6.34 -13.95 -11.80
N ALA A 128 7.26 -14.84 -11.42
CA ALA A 128 6.94 -16.23 -11.10
C ALA A 128 5.97 -16.35 -9.89
N LYS A 129 6.21 -15.56 -8.83
CA LYS A 129 5.31 -15.51 -7.66
C LYS A 129 3.93 -14.98 -8.04
N LEU A 130 3.83 -13.92 -8.83
CA LEU A 130 2.56 -13.36 -9.30
C LEU A 130 1.78 -14.38 -10.13
N LYS A 131 2.43 -15.06 -11.06
CA LYS A 131 1.80 -16.11 -11.88
C LYS A 131 1.27 -17.26 -11.02
N LYS A 132 2.03 -17.67 -10.00
CA LYS A 132 1.62 -18.68 -9.02
C LYS A 132 0.40 -18.24 -8.22
N MET A 133 0.39 -17.00 -7.73
CA MET A 133 -0.75 -16.44 -6.98
C MET A 133 -2.00 -16.32 -7.84
N ASN A 134 -1.88 -15.90 -9.10
CA ASN A 134 -2.99 -15.82 -10.03
C ASN A 134 -3.64 -17.19 -10.28
N GLY A 135 -2.82 -18.24 -10.47
CA GLY A 135 -3.31 -19.61 -10.60
C GLY A 135 -4.02 -20.11 -9.34
N ASN A 136 -3.50 -19.78 -8.15
CA ASN A 136 -4.13 -20.13 -6.89
C ASN A 136 -5.47 -19.40 -6.69
N LEU A 137 -5.54 -18.12 -7.03
CA LEU A 137 -6.77 -17.33 -6.92
C LEU A 137 -7.87 -17.89 -7.84
N SER A 138 -7.51 -18.25 -9.08
CA SER A 138 -8.46 -18.87 -10.01
C SER A 138 -9.06 -20.16 -9.46
N LYS A 139 -8.26 -20.99 -8.78
CA LYS A 139 -8.75 -22.22 -8.14
C LYS A 139 -9.71 -21.91 -6.99
N VAL A 140 -9.39 -20.92 -6.16
CA VAL A 140 -10.25 -20.50 -5.03
C VAL A 140 -11.59 -19.95 -5.53
N ILE A 141 -11.58 -19.19 -6.62
CA ILE A 141 -12.82 -18.67 -7.23
C ILE A 141 -13.70 -19.82 -7.72
N GLU A 142 -13.14 -20.81 -8.41
CA GLU A 142 -13.92 -21.96 -8.90
C GLU A 142 -14.46 -22.81 -7.74
N LEU A 143 -13.65 -23.06 -6.70
CA LEU A 143 -14.12 -23.78 -5.50
C LEU A 143 -15.29 -23.05 -4.82
N LYS A 144 -15.21 -21.73 -4.63
CA LYS A 144 -16.32 -20.95 -4.07
C LYS A 144 -17.57 -20.97 -4.95
N LYS A 145 -17.40 -21.02 -6.27
CA LYS A 145 -18.51 -21.14 -7.21
C LYS A 145 -19.22 -22.49 -7.08
N GLN A 146 -18.46 -23.58 -6.94
CA GLN A 146 -18.98 -24.93 -6.69
C GLN A 146 -19.73 -25.00 -5.34
N GLU A 147 -19.15 -24.45 -4.27
CA GLU A 147 -19.82 -24.37 -2.96
C GLU A 147 -21.15 -23.62 -3.04
N ASN A 148 -21.18 -22.46 -3.70
CA ASN A 148 -22.41 -21.69 -3.87
C ASN A 148 -23.47 -22.43 -4.70
N TYR A 149 -23.06 -23.22 -5.71
CA TYR A 149 -23.98 -24.05 -6.48
C TYR A 149 -24.60 -25.17 -5.64
N ILE A 150 -23.79 -25.86 -4.84
CA ILE A 150 -24.23 -26.93 -3.95
C ILE A 150 -25.21 -26.39 -2.91
N VAL A 151 -24.86 -25.28 -2.25
CA VAL A 151 -25.72 -24.63 -1.26
C VAL A 151 -27.05 -24.19 -1.90
N GLY A 152 -27.01 -23.61 -3.10
CA GLY A 152 -28.21 -23.24 -3.85
C GLY A 152 -29.12 -24.44 -4.16
N ALA A 153 -28.56 -25.56 -4.60
CA ALA A 153 -29.31 -26.78 -4.89
C ALA A 153 -29.96 -27.36 -3.62
N PHE A 154 -29.27 -27.31 -2.47
CA PHE A 154 -29.83 -27.73 -1.18
C PHE A 154 -31.03 -26.84 -0.78
N PHE A 155 -30.89 -25.52 -0.85
CA PHE A 155 -32.00 -24.61 -0.53
C PHE A 155 -33.19 -24.78 -1.48
N ALA A 156 -32.95 -24.91 -2.79
CA ALA A 156 -34.01 -25.16 -3.77
C ALA A 156 -34.76 -26.46 -3.48
N SER A 157 -34.05 -27.52 -3.09
CA SER A 157 -34.66 -28.81 -2.72
C SER A 157 -35.52 -28.71 -1.46
N LEU A 158 -35.05 -27.99 -0.42
CA LEU A 158 -35.84 -27.76 0.81
C LEU A 158 -37.11 -26.97 0.52
N ILE A 159 -37.03 -25.93 -0.32
CA ILE A 159 -38.20 -25.16 -0.75
C ILE A 159 -39.18 -26.06 -1.49
N PHE A 160 -38.70 -26.89 -2.42
CA PHE A 160 -39.56 -27.81 -3.19
C PHE A 160 -40.28 -28.82 -2.29
N ILE A 161 -39.56 -29.43 -1.33
CA ILE A 161 -40.16 -30.34 -0.35
C ILE A 161 -41.21 -29.62 0.51
N GLY A 162 -40.90 -28.40 0.98
CA GLY A 162 -41.83 -27.58 1.75
C GLY A 162 -43.12 -27.27 0.99
N LEU A 163 -43.02 -26.94 -0.31
CA LEU A 163 -44.20 -26.73 -1.16
C LEU A 163 -45.02 -28.02 -1.32
N MET A 164 -44.38 -29.16 -1.57
CA MET A 164 -45.06 -30.44 -1.70
C MET A 164 -45.83 -30.86 -0.44
N LEU A 165 -45.36 -30.47 0.75
CA LEU A 165 -46.04 -30.72 2.02
C LEU A 165 -47.16 -29.71 2.31
N LEU A 166 -47.09 -28.49 1.77
CA LEU A 166 -48.09 -27.43 1.96
C LEU A 166 -49.33 -27.62 1.08
N PHE A 167 -49.17 -28.24 -0.09
CA PHE A 167 -50.25 -28.47 -1.07
C PHE A 167 -50.86 -29.87 -1.00
N LYS A 168 -50.64 -30.60 0.10
CA LYS A 168 -51.17 -31.95 0.35
C LYS A 168 -52.20 -31.93 1.46
#